data_AF-X1BR43-F1
#
_entry.id   AF-X1BR43-F1
#
_cell.length_a   1.000
_cell.length_b   1.000
_cell.length_c   1.000
_cell.angle_alpha   90.00
_cell.angle_beta   90.00
_cell.angle_gamma   90.00
#
_symmetry.space_group_name_H-M   'P 1'
#
loop_
_entity.id
_entity.type
_entity.pdbx_description
1 polymer ?
#
loop_
_entity_poly.entity_id
_entity_poly.type
_entity_poly.pdbx_seq_one_letter_code
_entity_poly.pdbx_strand_id
1 'polypeptide(L)'
;PSVMGRGPVPATEMALKRAGLTADDIDYWEINEAFCIVALNCMKHFNIPEEKVNVMGGSTAIGHPLGSTMIRLPGTLARILKDKKAKYGVANACVGGGQGVATIIENIDA
;
A
#
# COMPACT_ATOMS: atom_id res chain seq x y z
N PRO A 1 17.73 2.68 -10.09
CA PRO A 1 16.86 3.58 -10.90
C PRO A 1 16.05 2.89 -12.02
N SER A 2 16.65 1.99 -12.79
CA SER A 2 16.04 1.40 -14.00
C SER A 2 14.82 0.50 -13.78
N VAL A 3 14.59 0.03 -12.55
CA VAL A 3 13.43 -0.81 -12.18
C VAL A 3 12.68 -0.21 -11.00
N MET A 4 12.06 0.96 -11.22
CA MET A 4 11.38 1.75 -10.20
C MET A 4 10.21 1.01 -9.53
N GLY A 5 9.45 0.21 -10.29
CA GLY A 5 8.23 -0.44 -9.82
C GLY A 5 8.43 -1.48 -8.71
N ARG A 6 9.68 -1.84 -8.38
CA ARG A 6 10.00 -2.73 -7.26
C ARG A 6 10.12 -2.01 -5.91
N GLY A 7 10.21 -0.69 -5.89
CA GLY A 7 10.40 0.10 -4.67
C GLY A 7 9.42 -0.16 -3.52
N PRO A 8 8.11 -0.41 -3.74
CA PRO A 8 7.17 -0.66 -2.64
C PRO A 8 7.53 -1.85 -1.77
N VAL A 9 8.04 -2.95 -2.36
CA VAL A 9 8.34 -4.19 -1.63
C VAL A 9 9.36 -3.99 -0.51
N PRO A 10 10.60 -3.54 -0.76
CA PRO A 10 11.59 -3.35 0.31
C PRO A 10 11.18 -2.24 1.29
N ALA A 11 10.39 -1.25 0.85
CA ALA A 11 9.84 -0.23 1.75
C ALA A 11 8.83 -0.84 2.73
N THR A 12 7.93 -1.70 2.24
CA THR A 12 6.96 -2.43 3.05
C THR A 12 7.64 -3.43 3.98
N GLU A 13 8.62 -4.21 3.52
CA GLU A 13 9.38 -5.12 4.40
C GLU A 13 10.01 -4.37 5.57
N MET A 14 10.60 -3.20 5.29
CA MET A 14 11.20 -2.35 6.31
C MET A 14 10.14 -1.81 7.29
N ALA A 15 8.99 -1.37 6.80
CA ALA A 15 7.90 -0.87 7.63
C ALA A 15 7.33 -1.98 8.54
N LEU A 16 7.01 -3.15 7.97
CA LEU A 16 6.48 -4.31 8.69
C LEU A 16 7.44 -4.74 9.80
N LYS A 17 8.73 -4.87 9.47
CA LYS A 17 9.78 -5.21 10.45
C LYS A 17 9.85 -4.20 11.59
N ARG A 18 9.75 -2.89 11.30
CA ARG A 18 9.78 -1.84 12.33
C ARG A 18 8.53 -1.86 13.23
N ALA A 19 7.38 -2.24 12.68
CA ALA A 19 6.14 -2.38 13.42
C ALA A 19 6.03 -3.72 14.17
N GLY A 20 6.94 -4.67 13.94
CA GLY A 20 6.84 -6.02 14.51
C GLY A 20 5.70 -6.85 13.90
N LEU A 21 5.32 -6.55 12.66
CA LEU A 21 4.21 -7.18 11.94
C LEU A 21 4.72 -8.01 10.76
N THR A 22 3.86 -8.90 10.28
CA THR A 22 4.00 -9.66 9.04
C THR A 22 2.94 -9.19 8.03
N ALA A 23 3.08 -9.62 6.77
CA ALA A 23 2.07 -9.31 5.76
C ALA A 23 0.70 -9.94 6.07
N ASP A 24 0.68 -11.07 6.78
CA ASP A 24 -0.54 -11.78 7.18
C ASP A 24 -1.35 -11.02 8.23
N ASP A 25 -0.70 -10.16 9.01
CA ASP A 25 -1.35 -9.28 10.00
C ASP A 25 -2.10 -8.11 9.34
N ILE A 26 -1.94 -7.90 8.03
CA ILE A 26 -2.51 -6.75 7.33
C ILE A 26 -3.88 -7.09 6.74
N ASP A 27 -4.87 -6.29 7.13
CA ASP A 27 -6.26 -6.46 6.69
C ASP A 27 -6.49 -5.87 5.30
N TYR A 28 -5.97 -4.68 5.04
CA TYR A 28 -6.17 -3.95 3.78
C TYR A 28 -4.90 -3.26 3.28
N TRP A 29 -4.79 -3.18 1.95
CA TRP A 29 -3.64 -2.66 1.24
C TRP A 29 -4.06 -1.57 0.26
N GLU A 30 -3.50 -0.38 0.40
CA GLU A 30 -3.54 0.69 -0.61
C GLU A 30 -2.18 0.75 -1.32
N ILE A 31 -2.11 0.15 -2.50
CA ILE A 31 -0.88 0.07 -3.30
C ILE A 31 -1.00 1.01 -4.49
N ASN A 32 -0.08 1.96 -4.63
CA ASN A 32 -0.13 2.88 -5.76
C ASN A 32 -0.02 2.15 -7.10
N GLU A 33 -1.02 2.36 -7.97
CA GLU A 33 -1.05 1.85 -9.32
C GLU A 33 -0.47 2.88 -10.31
N ALA A 34 0.80 3.29 -10.11
CA ALA A 34 1.48 4.11 -11.13
C ALA A 34 1.52 3.38 -12.48
N PHE A 35 1.68 2.06 -12.40
CA PHE A 35 1.43 1.08 -13.46
C PHE A 35 0.92 -0.20 -12.79
N CYS A 36 0.07 -0.98 -13.46
CA CYS A 36 -0.52 -2.20 -12.86
C CYS A 36 0.53 -3.18 -12.31
N ILE A 37 1.69 -3.28 -12.98
CA ILE A 37 2.77 -4.17 -12.56
C ILE A 37 3.35 -3.83 -11.17
N VAL A 38 3.23 -2.58 -10.71
CA VAL A 38 3.70 -2.17 -9.38
C VAL A 38 2.88 -2.85 -8.30
N ALA A 39 1.55 -2.80 -8.42
CA ALA A 39 0.63 -3.47 -7.51
C ALA A 39 0.78 -4.98 -7.59
N LEU A 40 0.76 -5.56 -8.80
CA LEU A 40 0.89 -7.00 -9.01
C LEU A 40 2.21 -7.57 -8.47
N ASN A 41 3.32 -6.83 -8.59
CA ASN A 41 4.60 -7.24 -8.02
C ASN A 41 4.55 -7.29 -6.48
N CYS A 42 3.92 -6.29 -5.85
CA CYS A 42 3.75 -6.26 -4.40
C CYS A 42 2.85 -7.40 -3.91
N MET A 43 1.72 -7.61 -4.58
CA MET A 43 0.78 -8.71 -4.30
C MET A 43 1.46 -10.07 -4.39
N LYS A 44 2.20 -10.31 -5.47
CA LYS A 44 2.94 -11.56 -5.66
C LYS A 44 3.99 -11.80 -4.58
N HIS A 45 4.71 -10.76 -4.17
CA HIS A 45 5.80 -10.88 -3.19
C HIS A 45 5.29 -11.23 -1.79
N PHE A 46 4.21 -10.58 -1.35
CA PHE A 46 3.62 -10.79 -0.02
C PHE A 46 2.45 -11.77 -0.02
N ASN A 47 2.16 -12.43 -1.16
CA ASN A 47 1.04 -13.34 -1.32
C ASN A 47 -0.32 -12.72 -0.89
N ILE A 48 -0.56 -11.48 -1.32
CA ILE A 48 -1.73 -10.70 -0.89
C ILE A 48 -2.97 -11.13 -1.68
N PRO A 49 -4.08 -11.51 -1.02
CA PRO A 49 -5.35 -11.76 -1.69
C PRO A 49 -5.89 -10.51 -2.39
N GLU A 50 -6.46 -10.65 -3.58
CA GLU A 50 -6.93 -9.51 -4.40
C GLU A 50 -8.03 -8.70 -3.68
N GLU A 51 -8.87 -9.37 -2.90
CA GLU A 51 -9.97 -8.76 -2.15
C GLU A 51 -9.53 -7.82 -1.02
N LYS A 52 -8.23 -7.81 -0.68
CA LYS A 52 -7.65 -6.90 0.32
C LYS A 52 -6.97 -5.68 -0.30
N VAL A 53 -6.81 -5.63 -1.62
CA VAL A 53 -5.99 -4.62 -2.31
C VAL A 53 -6.88 -3.60 -3.01
N ASN A 54 -6.64 -2.31 -2.77
CA ASN A 54 -7.28 -1.19 -3.46
C ASN A 54 -8.81 -1.37 -3.56
N VAL A 55 -9.47 -1.76 -2.47
CA VAL A 55 -10.88 -2.17 -2.44
C VAL A 55 -11.87 -1.07 -2.85
N MET A 56 -11.42 0.18 -2.89
CA MET A 56 -12.17 1.34 -3.38
C MET A 56 -11.72 1.80 -4.78
N GLY A 57 -10.93 0.99 -5.48
CA GLY A 57 -10.26 1.33 -6.73
C GLY A 57 -8.94 2.10 -6.54
N GLY A 58 -8.00 1.90 -7.46
CA GLY A 58 -6.68 2.51 -7.43
C GLY A 58 -6.43 3.54 -8.52
N SER A 59 -5.18 4.00 -8.61
CA SER A 59 -4.76 5.08 -9.52
C SER A 59 -4.93 4.77 -11.00
N THR A 60 -5.10 3.51 -11.41
CA THR A 60 -5.49 3.15 -12.78
C THR A 60 -6.87 3.73 -13.12
N ALA A 61 -7.80 3.73 -12.15
CA ALA A 61 -9.16 4.19 -12.34
C ALA A 61 -9.31 5.69 -12.02
N ILE A 62 -8.75 6.14 -10.89
CA ILE A 62 -8.99 7.50 -10.35
C ILE A 62 -7.85 8.49 -10.63
N GLY A 63 -6.81 8.05 -11.34
CA GLY A 63 -5.66 8.85 -11.71
C GLY A 63 -4.57 8.94 -10.63
N HIS A 64 -3.44 9.54 -11.04
CA HIS A 64 -2.23 9.68 -10.22
C HIS A 64 -1.72 11.12 -10.21
N PRO A 65 -2.36 12.05 -9.46
CA PRO A 65 -1.78 13.35 -9.18
C PRO A 65 -0.57 13.15 -8.26
N LEU A 66 0.65 13.21 -8.82
CA LEU A 66 1.92 12.76 -8.21
C LEU A 66 2.02 13.02 -6.70
N GLY A 67 2.08 14.30 -6.29
CA GLY A 67 2.23 14.67 -4.88
C GLY A 67 1.00 14.32 -4.03
N SER A 68 -0.20 14.56 -4.54
CA SER A 68 -1.45 14.32 -3.80
C SER A 68 -1.72 12.83 -3.55
N THR A 69 -1.19 11.95 -4.40
CA THR A 69 -1.35 10.49 -4.24
C THR A 69 -0.75 9.99 -2.94
N MET A 70 0.34 10.61 -2.48
CA MET A 70 1.02 10.23 -1.24
C MET A 70 0.19 10.49 0.02
N ILE A 71 -0.74 11.44 -0.04
CA ILE A 71 -1.69 11.71 1.05
C ILE A 71 -2.99 10.93 0.83
N ARG A 72 -3.41 10.76 -0.44
CA ARG A 72 -4.59 10.00 -0.82
C ARG A 72 -4.54 8.56 -0.29
N LEU A 73 -3.48 7.82 -0.60
CA LEU A 73 -3.35 6.40 -0.25
C LEU A 73 -3.59 6.15 1.26
N PRO A 74 -2.81 6.74 2.19
CA PRO A 74 -3.03 6.53 3.62
C PRO A 74 -4.38 7.09 4.10
N GLY A 75 -4.86 8.19 3.53
CA GLY A 75 -6.17 8.74 3.87
C GLY A 75 -7.33 7.82 3.51
N THR A 76 -7.28 7.19 2.33
CA THR A 76 -8.25 6.19 1.89
C THR A 76 -8.17 4.95 2.76
N LEU A 77 -6.96 4.45 3.02
CA LEU A 77 -6.74 3.31 3.90
C LEU A 77 -7.32 3.54 5.31
N ALA A 78 -7.05 4.69 5.92
CA ALA A 78 -7.58 5.00 7.25
C ALA A 78 -9.11 4.97 7.31
N ARG A 79 -9.78 5.47 6.26
CA ARG A 79 -11.25 5.39 6.15
C ARG A 79 -11.73 3.95 5.99
N ILE A 80 -11.06 3.15 5.15
CA ILE A 80 -11.37 1.73 4.97
C ILE A 80 -11.25 0.97 6.29
N LEU A 81 -10.14 1.15 7.03
CA LEU A 81 -9.94 0.48 8.32
C LEU A 81 -11.04 0.83 9.33
N LYS A 82 -11.42 2.11 9.39
CA LYS A 82 -12.52 2.57 10.25
C LYS A 82 -13.87 1.97 9.84
N ASP A 83 -14.22 2.06 8.57
CA ASP A 83 -15.52 1.60 8.05
C ASP A 83 -15.68 0.08 8.14
N LYS A 84 -14.57 -0.66 7.97
CA LYS A 84 -14.52 -2.12 8.02
C LYS A 84 -14.24 -2.67 9.42
N LYS A 85 -13.98 -1.81 10.41
CA LYS A 85 -13.52 -2.21 11.76
C LYS A 85 -12.32 -3.17 11.69
N ALA A 86 -11.39 -2.88 10.78
CA ALA A 86 -10.16 -3.63 10.61
C ALA A 86 -9.02 -2.93 11.35
N LYS A 87 -8.01 -3.71 11.73
CA LYS A 87 -6.97 -3.29 12.67
C LYS A 87 -5.76 -2.70 11.95
N TYR A 88 -5.15 -3.42 11.02
CA TYR A 88 -3.91 -2.99 10.38
C TYR A 88 -4.06 -2.82 8.87
N GLY A 89 -3.43 -1.78 8.34
CA GLY A 89 -3.37 -1.52 6.91
C GLY A 89 -2.00 -1.07 6.45
N VAL A 90 -1.69 -1.28 5.17
CA VAL A 90 -0.48 -0.77 4.52
C VAL A 90 -0.84 0.12 3.34
N ALA A 91 -0.29 1.34 3.32
CA ALA A 91 -0.30 2.21 2.15
C ALA A 91 1.12 2.31 1.58
N ASN A 92 1.35 1.94 0.32
CA ASN A 92 2.70 1.99 -0.28
C ASN A 92 2.72 2.51 -1.72
N ALA A 93 3.89 2.98 -2.15
CA ALA A 93 4.07 3.52 -3.49
C ALA A 93 5.52 3.37 -3.98
N CYS A 94 5.67 3.27 -5.30
CA CYS A 94 6.96 3.46 -5.97
C CYS A 94 7.24 4.96 -6.10
N VAL A 95 8.51 5.34 -6.11
CA VAL A 95 8.95 6.73 -6.26
C VAL A 95 10.05 6.80 -7.32
N GLY A 96 9.98 7.85 -8.15
CA GLY A 96 10.96 8.15 -9.20
C GLY A 96 12.40 8.08 -8.68
N GLY A 97 13.32 7.61 -9.51
CA GLY A 97 14.72 7.36 -9.11
C GLY A 97 14.97 5.97 -8.50
N GLY A 98 13.92 5.16 -8.32
CA GLY A 98 14.04 3.79 -7.80
C GLY A 98 13.89 3.71 -6.29
N GLN A 99 13.08 4.60 -5.72
CA GLN A 99 12.74 4.62 -4.31
C GLN A 99 11.36 3.99 -4.07
N GLY A 100 11.05 3.77 -2.81
CA GLY A 100 9.73 3.34 -2.37
C GLY A 100 9.43 3.85 -0.98
N VAL A 101 8.16 3.84 -0.64
CA VAL A 101 7.65 4.32 0.65
C VAL A 101 6.48 3.45 1.06
N ALA A 102 6.37 3.20 2.35
CA ALA A 102 5.28 2.45 2.96
C ALA A 102 4.92 3.08 4.30
N THR A 103 3.62 3.13 4.58
CA THR A 103 3.03 3.59 5.83
C THR A 103 2.15 2.47 6.37
N ILE A 104 2.36 2.09 7.62
CA ILE A 104 1.46 1.20 8.36
C ILE A 104 0.50 2.07 9.16
N ILE A 105 -0.79 1.73 9.13
CA ILE A 105 -1.83 2.39 9.92
C ILE A 105 -2.46 1.34 10.83
N GLU A 106 -2.56 1.67 12.11
CA GLU A 106 -3.37 0.95 13.09
C GLU A 106 -4.65 1.74 13.36
N ASN A 107 -5.79 1.06 13.31
CA ASN A 107 -7.05 1.56 13.83
C ASN A 107 -7.14 1.25 15.32
N ILE A 108 -7.17 2.29 16.14
CA ILE A 108 -7.24 2.18 17.61
C ILE A 108 -8.62 1.76 18.13
N ASP A 109 -9.65 1.80 17.29
CA ASP A 109 -11.04 1.48 17.64
C ASP A 109 -11.46 0.06 17.16
N ALA A 110 -10.55 -0.71 16.57
CA ALA A 110 -10.81 -2.04 15.99
C ALA A 110 -10.92 -3.15 17.04
#